data_AF-G7LE17-F1
#
_entry.id   AF-G7LE17-F1
#
_cell.length_a   1.000
_cell.length_b   1.000
_cell.length_c   1.000
_cell.angle_alpha   90.00
_cell.angle_beta   90.00
_cell.angle_gamma   90.00
#
_symmetry.space_group_name_H-M   'P 1'
#
loop_
_entity.id
_entity.type
_entity.pdbx_description
1 polymer ?
#
loop_
_entity_poly.entity_id
_entity_poly.type
_entity_poly.pdbx_seq_one_letter_code
_entity_poly.pdbx_strand_id
1 'polypeptide(L)'
;MEAPMARLPPIQRTSSIEREPRTLDIGQIQSARNLAIYILNTKTFEEASRIFTEGLQPVVSAASSMGSGNMDLGEELELIPQEAFRDIASAPF
;
A
#
# COMPACT_ATOMS: atom_id res chain seq x y z
N MET A 1 39.56 28.67 -3.31
CA MET A 1 39.99 27.25 -3.39
C MET A 1 38.68 26.48 -3.39
N GLU A 2 38.13 26.23 -4.57
CA GLU A 2 36.77 25.73 -4.75
C GLU A 2 36.72 24.23 -4.40
N ALA A 3 35.81 23.84 -3.51
CA ALA A 3 35.62 22.44 -3.14
C ALA A 3 35.05 21.64 -4.33
N PRO A 4 35.58 20.43 -4.63
CA PRO A 4 35.03 19.62 -5.70
C PRO A 4 33.63 19.13 -5.32
N MET A 5 32.61 19.54 -6.09
CA MET A 5 31.27 18.97 -6.02
C MET A 5 31.35 17.46 -6.20
N ALA A 6 31.19 16.71 -5.11
CA ALA A 6 31.11 15.26 -5.14
C ALA A 6 29.93 14.87 -6.04
N ARG A 7 30.24 14.16 -7.13
CA ARG A 7 29.25 13.62 -8.06
C ARG A 7 28.44 12.57 -7.30
N LEU A 8 27.19 12.88 -6.97
CA LEU A 8 26.30 11.91 -6.34
C LEU A 8 26.19 10.68 -7.25
N PRO A 9 26.19 9.46 -6.68
CA PRO A 9 26.08 8.24 -7.47
C PRO A 9 24.77 8.27 -8.27
N PRO A 10 24.75 7.65 -9.48
CA PRO A 10 23.54 7.59 -10.29
C PRO A 10 22.38 6.99 -9.49
N ILE A 11 21.27 7.71 -9.40
CA ILE A 11 20.03 7.22 -8.79
C ILE A 11 19.61 5.94 -9.53
N GLN A 12 19.68 4.80 -8.84
CA GLN A 12 19.16 3.55 -9.37
C GLN A 12 17.63 3.61 -9.33
N ARG A 13 17.00 3.68 -10.50
CA ARG A 13 15.55 3.58 -10.63
C ARG A 13 15.18 2.10 -10.67
N THR A 14 14.52 1.61 -9.62
CA THR A 14 13.84 0.31 -9.64
C THR A 14 12.44 0.50 -10.25
N SER A 15 11.99 -0.44 -11.09
CA SER A 15 10.63 -0.38 -11.65
C SER A 15 9.60 -0.69 -10.56
N SER A 16 8.77 0.28 -10.19
CA SER A 16 7.74 0.12 -9.14
C SER A 16 6.63 -0.87 -9.51
N ILE A 17 6.45 -1.14 -10.81
CA ILE A 17 5.33 -1.93 -11.34
C ILE A 17 5.24 -3.37 -10.79
N GLU A 18 6.38 -3.97 -10.40
CA GLU A 18 6.40 -5.34 -9.85
C GLU A 18 6.01 -5.38 -8.37
N ARG A 19 6.05 -4.24 -7.68
CA ARG A 19 5.67 -4.09 -6.26
C ARG A 19 4.25 -3.55 -6.10
N GLU A 20 3.61 -3.15 -7.20
CA GLU A 20 2.25 -2.63 -7.18
C GLU A 20 1.22 -3.76 -7.05
N PRO A 21 0.13 -3.55 -6.30
CA PRO A 21 -0.97 -4.50 -6.25
C PRO A 21 -1.55 -4.65 -7.65
N ARG A 22 -1.57 -5.87 -8.17
CA ARG A 22 -2.09 -6.14 -9.50
C ARG A 22 -3.61 -5.95 -9.50
N THR A 23 -4.08 -4.97 -10.28
CA THR A 23 -5.51 -4.72 -10.45
C THR A 23 -6.19 -5.91 -11.15
N LEU A 24 -7.39 -6.26 -10.72
CA LEU A 24 -8.21 -7.29 -11.35
C LEU A 24 -8.62 -6.88 -12.76
N ASP A 25 -8.68 -7.83 -13.70
CA ASP A 25 -9.28 -7.63 -15.02
C ASP A 25 -10.81 -7.42 -14.91
N ILE A 26 -11.42 -6.80 -15.93
CA ILE A 26 -12.86 -6.53 -15.95
C ILE A 26 -13.71 -7.80 -15.74
N GLY A 27 -13.29 -8.94 -16.31
CA GLY A 27 -14.01 -10.21 -16.12
C GLY A 27 -13.94 -10.68 -14.66
N GLN A 28 -12.78 -10.52 -14.03
CA GLN A 28 -12.58 -10.87 -12.62
C GLN A 28 -13.39 -9.96 -11.69
N ILE A 29 -13.48 -8.66 -11.99
CA ILE A 29 -14.31 -7.71 -11.25
C ILE A 29 -15.78 -8.12 -11.33
N GLN A 30 -16.28 -8.46 -12.52
CA GLN A 30 -17.65 -8.89 -12.71
C GLN A 30 -17.96 -10.21 -11.97
N SER A 31 -17.06 -11.19 -12.06
CA SER A 31 -17.18 -12.45 -11.32
C SER A 31 -17.18 -12.23 -9.81
N ALA A 32 -16.24 -11.43 -9.29
CA ALA A 32 -16.17 -11.10 -7.86
C ALA A 32 -17.45 -10.38 -7.39
N ARG A 33 -17.98 -9.46 -8.19
CA ARG A 33 -19.24 -8.78 -7.90
C ARG A 33 -20.41 -9.76 -7.80
N ASN A 34 -20.56 -10.66 -8.77
CA ASN A 34 -21.66 -11.63 -8.77
C ASN A 34 -21.57 -12.57 -7.56
N LEU A 35 -20.36 -12.99 -7.21
CA LEU A 35 -20.13 -13.81 -6.01
C LEU A 35 -20.46 -13.04 -4.73
N ALA A 36 -20.07 -11.77 -4.64
CA ALA A 36 -20.39 -10.92 -3.50
C ALA A 36 -21.91 -10.77 -3.30
N ILE A 37 -22.67 -10.55 -4.39
CA ILE A 37 -24.14 -10.49 -4.35
C ILE A 37 -24.71 -11.82 -3.85
N TYR A 38 -24.22 -12.95 -4.36
CA TYR A 38 -24.66 -14.27 -3.92
C TYR A 38 -24.43 -14.48 -2.42
N ILE A 39 -23.25 -14.12 -1.90
CA ILE A 39 -22.92 -14.24 -0.48
C ILE A 39 -23.88 -13.39 0.37
N LEU A 40 -24.07 -12.12 0.02
CA LEU A 40 -24.94 -11.20 0.77
C LEU A 40 -26.40 -11.67 0.82
N ASN A 41 -26.87 -12.37 -0.22
CA ASN A 41 -28.24 -12.87 -0.30
C ASN A 41 -28.44 -14.23 0.38
N THR A 42 -27.38 -15.01 0.59
CA THR A 42 -27.49 -16.41 1.05
C THR A 42 -26.86 -16.68 2.41
N LYS A 43 -25.98 -15.79 2.90
CA LYS A 43 -25.25 -15.94 4.15
C LYS A 43 -25.76 -14.96 5.21
N THR A 44 -25.54 -15.35 6.47
CA THR A 44 -25.72 -14.44 7.59
C THR A 44 -24.69 -13.32 7.54
N PHE A 45 -24.97 -12.22 8.24
CA PHE A 45 -24.06 -11.08 8.31
C PHE A 45 -22.69 -11.49 8.87
N GLU A 46 -22.68 -12.31 9.93
CA GLU A 46 -21.46 -12.77 10.60
C GLU A 46 -20.60 -13.66 9.69
N GLU A 47 -21.22 -14.53 8.90
CA GLU A 47 -20.50 -15.37 7.93
C GLU A 47 -19.97 -14.54 6.77
N ALA A 48 -20.80 -13.66 6.19
CA ALA A 48 -20.39 -12.78 5.11
C ALA A 48 -19.22 -11.88 5.54
N SER A 49 -19.30 -11.31 6.75
CA SER A 49 -18.23 -10.49 7.32
C SER A 49 -16.91 -11.25 7.43
N ARG A 50 -16.93 -12.50 7.90
CA ARG A 50 -15.72 -13.35 7.94
C ARG A 50 -15.16 -13.57 6.53
N ILE A 51 -16.00 -13.98 5.58
CA ILE A 51 -15.57 -14.27 4.19
C ILE A 51 -14.89 -13.05 3.55
N PHE A 52 -15.45 -11.85 3.72
CA PHE A 52 -14.89 -10.64 3.09
C PHE A 52 -13.63 -10.11 3.77
N THR A 53 -13.38 -10.48 5.02
CA THR A 53 -12.26 -9.93 5.81
C THR A 53 -11.15 -10.93 6.09
N GLU A 54 -11.37 -12.21 5.82
CA GLU A 54 -10.37 -13.26 5.97
C GLU A 54 -9.15 -12.99 5.08
N GLY A 55 -7.96 -12.97 5.68
CA GLY A 55 -6.69 -12.78 4.98
C GLY A 55 -6.36 -11.33 4.60
N LEU A 56 -7.20 -10.35 4.93
CA LEU A 56 -6.83 -8.94 4.74
C LEU A 56 -5.67 -8.56 5.66
N GLN A 57 -4.58 -8.06 5.08
CA GLN A 57 -3.43 -7.52 5.81
C GLN A 57 -3.29 -6.02 5.57
N PRO A 58 -2.95 -5.22 6.60
CA PRO A 58 -2.60 -3.82 6.41
C PRO A 58 -1.44 -3.66 5.42
N VAL A 59 -1.48 -2.59 4.61
CA VAL A 59 -0.47 -2.29 3.58
C VAL A 59 0.94 -2.19 4.15
N VAL A 60 1.08 -1.68 5.40
CA VAL A 60 2.36 -1.61 6.11
C VAL A 60 2.93 -3.00 6.41
N SER A 61 2.06 -3.97 6.69
CA SER A 61 2.44 -5.35 7.03
C SER A 61 2.87 -6.15 5.80
N ALA A 62 2.26 -5.89 4.64
CA ALA A 62 2.61 -6.58 3.38
C ALA A 62 4.03 -6.27 2.90
N ALA A 63 4.52 -5.04 3.13
CA ALA A 63 5.88 -4.64 2.79
C ALA A 63 6.96 -5.38 3.61
N SER A 64 6.64 -5.77 4.85
CA SER A 64 7.57 -6.48 5.75
C SER A 64 7.69 -7.98 5.43
N SER A 65 6.68 -8.57 4.78
CA SER A 65 6.66 -10.01 4.46
C SER A 65 7.51 -10.37 3.23
N MET A 66 7.86 -9.39 2.39
CA MET A 66 8.50 -9.63 1.10
C MET A 66 9.92 -9.07 1.09
N GLY A 67 10.81 -9.73 1.85
CA GLY A 67 12.24 -9.44 1.83
C GLY A 67 12.87 -9.45 3.22
N SER A 68 13.24 -10.63 3.71
CA SER A 68 14.36 -10.76 4.64
C SER A 68 15.64 -10.40 3.87
N GLY A 69 15.89 -9.10 3.76
CA GLY A 69 17.11 -8.52 3.26
C GLY A 69 17.34 -7.30 4.10
N ASN A 70 18.18 -7.45 5.14
CA ASN A 70 18.56 -6.45 6.12
C ASN A 70 18.60 -5.03 5.51
N MET A 71 17.51 -4.29 5.65
CA MET A 71 17.57 -2.84 5.61
C MET A 71 17.78 -2.46 7.06
N ASP A 72 19.04 -2.20 7.40
CA ASP A 72 19.43 -1.50 8.62
C ASP A 72 18.55 -0.25 8.75
N LEU A 73 17.49 -0.37 9.55
CA LEU A 73 16.58 0.72 9.86
C LEU A 73 17.31 1.58 10.87
N GLY A 74 18.26 2.37 10.35
CA GLY A 74 18.91 3.44 11.08
C GLY A 74 17.86 4.28 11.77
N GLU A 75 17.99 4.38 13.08
CA GLU A 75 17.08 4.97 14.03
C GLU A 75 16.72 6.41 13.65
N GLU A 76 15.51 6.64 13.12
CA GLU A 76 14.66 7.75 13.55
C GLU A 76 13.21 7.57 13.05
N LEU A 77 12.36 6.99 13.90
CA LEU A 77 10.92 7.18 13.76
C LEU A 77 10.60 8.53 14.41
N GLU A 78 10.74 9.63 13.67
CA GLU A 78 10.11 10.89 14.07
C GLU A 78 8.61 10.63 14.16
N LEU A 79 8.10 10.58 15.39
CA LEU A 79 6.67 10.62 15.68
C LEU A 79 6.12 11.93 15.12
N ILE A 80 5.61 11.91 13.90
CA ILE A 80 4.91 13.06 13.32
C ILE A 80 3.73 13.37 14.27
N PRO A 81 3.71 14.55 14.92
CA PRO A 81 2.58 14.93 15.75
C PRO A 81 1.30 14.89 14.92
N GLN A 82 0.23 14.36 15.50
CA GLN A 82 -1.10 14.19 14.90
C GLN A 82 -1.80 15.50 14.47
N GLU A 83 -1.09 16.62 14.37
CA GLU A 83 -1.64 17.93 14.03
C GLU A 83 -1.06 18.46 12.72
N ALA A 84 -1.63 18.01 11.61
CA ALA A 84 -2.04 18.85 10.49
C ALA A 84 -2.68 17.94 9.43
N PHE A 85 -3.97 17.66 9.57
CA PHE A 85 -4.80 17.42 8.39
C PHE A 85 -4.65 18.68 7.52
N ARG A 86 -3.72 18.64 6.56
CA ARG A 86 -3.55 19.70 5.57
C ARG A 86 -4.84 19.74 4.77
N ASP A 87 -5.67 20.73 5.07
CA ASP A 87 -6.91 21.01 4.36
C ASP A 87 -6.63 21.05 2.86
N ILE A 88 -7.30 20.20 2.11
CA ILE A 88 -7.15 20.08 0.66
C ILE A 88 -7.50 21.40 -0.04
N ALA A 89 -8.25 22.28 0.64
CA ALA A 89 -8.60 23.61 0.16
C ALA A 89 -7.40 24.56 0.04
N SER A 90 -6.25 24.24 0.64
CA SER A 90 -5.04 25.08 0.56
C SER A 90 -4.06 24.66 -0.56
N ALA A 91 -4.35 23.61 -1.33
CA ALA A 91 -3.44 23.19 -2.39
C ALA A 91 -3.49 24.18 -3.58
N PRO A 92 -2.33 24.68 -4.08
CA PRO A 92 -2.31 25.54 -5.25
C PRO A 92 -2.70 24.75 -6.52
N PHE A 93 -3.36 25.44 -7.47
CA PHE A 93 -3.63 24.95 -8.82
C PHE A 93 -2.37 25.02 -9.71
#